data_AF-A0A087DN29-F1
#
_entry.id   AF-A0A087DN29-F1
#
_cell.length_a   1.000
_cell.length_b   1.000
_cell.length_c   1.000
_cell.angle_alpha   90.00
_cell.angle_beta   90.00
_cell.angle_gamma   90.00
#
_symmetry.space_group_name_H-M   'P 1'
#
loop_
_entity.id
_entity.type
_entity.pdbx_description
1 polymer ?
#
loop_
_entity_poly.entity_id
_entity_poly.type
_entity_poly.pdbx_seq_one_letter_code
_entity_poly.pdbx_strand_id
1 'polypeptide(L)' 'MMTRNLCSIAGCTHEAEEAGMCGMHFTAALVHGAFQYTATSRSHS' A
#
# COMPACT_ATOMS: atom_id res chain seq x y z
N MET A 1 -18.62 14.69 -1.10
CA MET A 1 -17.88 13.71 -1.95
C MET A 1 -16.88 13.05 -1.02
N MET A 2 -17.06 11.78 -0.65
CA MET A 2 -16.13 11.09 0.25
C MET A 2 -15.05 10.45 -0.60
N THR A 3 -13.90 11.10 -0.73
CA THR A 3 -12.69 10.51 -1.31
C THR A 3 -12.25 9.37 -0.40
N ARG A 4 -12.65 8.14 -0.71
CA ARG A 4 -12.13 6.94 -0.05
C ARG A 4 -10.71 6.74 -0.55
N ASN A 5 -9.74 6.91 0.33
CA ASN A 5 -8.37 6.59 0.01
C ASN A 5 -8.29 5.07 -0.15
N LEU A 6 -7.86 4.61 -1.32
CA LEU A 6 -7.56 3.21 -1.54
C LEU A 6 -6.13 2.93 -1.09
N CYS A 7 -5.85 1.67 -0.78
CA CYS A 7 -4.52 1.23 -0.45
C CYS A 7 -3.55 1.58 -1.58
N SER A 8 -2.42 2.18 -1.22
CA SER A 8 -1.38 2.59 -2.16
C SER A 8 -0.58 1.42 -2.74
N ILE A 9 -0.87 0.18 -2.28
CA ILE A 9 -0.23 -1.03 -2.78
C ILE A 9 -0.81 -1.38 -4.15
N ALA A 10 0.07 -1.50 -5.14
CA ALA A 10 -0.32 -1.89 -6.49
C ALA A 10 -1.01 -3.27 -6.49
N GLY A 11 -2.23 -3.32 -7.02
CA GLY A 11 -3.06 -4.53 -7.00
C GLY A 11 -3.94 -4.70 -5.76
N CYS A 12 -3.85 -3.80 -4.78
CA CYS A 12 -4.76 -3.78 -3.64
C CYS A 12 -5.94 -2.84 -3.90
N THR A 13 -7.15 -3.37 -3.87
CA THR A 13 -8.40 -2.59 -4.00
C THR A 13 -9.07 -2.32 -2.66
N HIS A 14 -8.39 -2.62 -1.54
CA HIS A 14 -8.91 -2.36 -0.22
C HIS A 14 -8.80 -0.88 0.14
N GLU A 15 -9.70 -0.43 1.01
CA GLU A 15 -9.63 0.90 1.58
C GLU A 15 -8.39 1.07 2.46
N ALA A 16 -7.76 2.23 2.30
CA ALA A 16 -6.70 2.67 3.17
C ALA A 16 -7.31 3.19 4.46
N GLU A 17 -6.89 2.58 5.57
CA GLU A 17 -7.29 2.93 6.92
C GLU A 17 -6.28 3.91 7.52
N GLU A 18 -4.98 3.61 7.36
CA GLU A 18 -3.89 4.39 7.96
C GLU A 18 -2.66 4.41 7.06
N ALA A 19 -1.92 5.53 7.04
CA ALA A 19 -0.72 5.72 6.21
C ALA A 19 -0.90 5.44 4.70
N GLY A 20 -2.13 5.55 4.19
CA GLY A 20 -2.45 5.22 2.79
C GLY A 20 -2.43 3.70 2.51
N MET A 21 -2.47 2.87 3.54
CA MET A 21 -2.43 1.42 3.48
C MET A 21 -3.68 0.82 4.15
N CYS A 22 -4.13 -0.33 3.65
CA CYS A 22 -5.16 -1.11 4.35
C CYS A 22 -4.55 -1.76 5.61
N GLY A 23 -5.39 -2.11 6.59
CA GLY A 23 -4.93 -2.69 7.85
C GLY A 23 -4.00 -3.90 7.67
N MET A 24 -4.28 -4.76 6.68
CA MET A 24 -3.41 -5.91 6.37
C MET A 24 -2.01 -5.49 5.95
N HIS A 25 -1.88 -4.53 5.03
CA HIS A 25 -0.58 -4.03 4.58
C HIS A 25 0.12 -3.21 5.65
N PHE A 26 -0.64 -2.47 6.44
CA PHE A 26 -0.10 -1.72 7.57
C PHE A 26 0.51 -2.66 8.63
N THR A 27 -0.21 -3.71 9.02
CA THR A 27 0.32 -4.74 9.95
C THR A 27 1.51 -5.49 9.36
N ALA A 28 1.46 -5.86 8.07
CA ALA A 28 2.59 -6.49 7.40
C ALA A 28 3.82 -5.56 7.39
N ALA A 29 3.63 -4.26 7.14
CA ALA A 29 4.72 -3.28 7.19
C ALA A 29 5.35 -3.17 8.58
N LEU A 30 4.54 -3.22 9.65
CA LEU A 30 5.02 -3.21 11.04
C LEU A 30 5.80 -4.49 11.40
N VAL A 31 5.28 -5.66 11.01
CA VAL A 31 5.89 -6.96 11.33
C VAL A 31 7.18 -7.18 10.55
N HIS A 32 7.17 -6.84 9.26
CA HIS A 32 8.31 -7.06 8.38
C HIS A 32 9.31 -5.89 8.38
N GLY A 33 8.97 -4.76 9.02
CA GLY A 33 9.87 -3.61 9.29
C GLY A 33 10.41 -2.86 8.07
N ALA A 34 10.26 -3.41 6.87
CA ALA A 34 10.80 -2.87 5.64
C ALA A 34 9.96 -3.36 4.45
N PHE A 35 8.70 -2.96 4.37
CA PHE A 35 8.00 -3.05 3.09
C PHE A 35 8.53 -1.93 2.19
N GLN A 36 9.66 -2.20 1.53
CA GLN A 36 10.12 -1.37 0.43
C GLN A 36 9.07 -1.48 -0.67
N TYR A 37 8.13 -0.56 -0.63
CA TYR A 37 7.14 -0.37 -1.69
C TYR A 37 7.91 0.00 -2.95
N THR A 38 8.23 -0.99 -3.79
CA THR A 38 8.67 -0.73 -5.15
C THR A 38 7.42 -0.35 -5.94
N ALA A 39 6.94 0.89 -5.76
CA ALA A 39 6.05 1.56 -6.71
C ALA A 39 6.83 1.90 -8.01
N THR A 40 7.54 0.91 -8.55
CA THR A 40 8.32 0.97 -9.78
C THR A 40 8.30 -0.41 -10.40
N SER A 41 7.17 -0.73 -11.01
CA SER A 41 7.21 -1.26 -12.36
C SER A 41 7.48 -0.09 -13.32
N ARG A 42 8.73 0.40 -13.33
CA ARG A 42 9.32 1.02 -14.52
C ARG A 42 10.33 0.03 -15.05
N SER A 43 9.83 -0.71 -16.03
CA SER A 43 10.48 -1.62 -16.94
C SER A 43 11.92 -1.23 -17.33
N HIS A 44 12.80 -2.23 -17.37
CA HIS A 44 13.70 -2.53 -18.50
C HIS A 44 14.74 -1.49 -18.94
N SER A 45 16.01 -1.75 -18.63
CA SER A 45 17.11 -1.88 -19.60
C SER A 45 18.24 -2.69 -18.98
#